data_AF-A0A660YMK9-F1
#
_entry.id   AF-A0A660YMK9-F1
#
_cell.length_a   1.000
_cell.length_b   1.000
_cell.length_c   1.000
_cell.angle_alpha   90.00
_cell.angle_beta   90.00
_cell.angle_gamma   90.00
#
_symmetry.space_group_name_H-M   'P 1'
#
loop_
_entity.id
_entity.type
_entity.pdbx_description
1 polymer ?
#
loop_
_entity_poly.entity_id
_entity_poly.type
_entity_poly.pdbx_seq_one_letter_code
_entity_poly.pdbx_strand_id
1 'polypeptide(L)'
;MAEESFQERTEKATPRKREEARKRGDVARSPEVNSAVVLIMSMVALNFFAKPLLEKLEGLTSYVFMHLSTISITQENIPSMTINGLGFIASVIGLVVLMIMIGGIGANVVQGGLVFAGEPL
;
A
#
# COMPACT_ATOMS: atom_id res chain seq x y z
N MET A 1 14.48 39.12 7.52
CA MET A 1 13.06 38.78 7.29
C MET A 1 12.55 38.20 8.60
N ALA A 2 11.45 38.76 9.09
CA ALA A 2 11.07 38.76 10.49
C ALA A 2 11.01 37.37 11.13
N GLU A 3 11.63 37.26 12.30
CA GLU A 3 11.39 36.23 13.30
C GLU A 3 9.93 36.34 13.78
N GLU A 4 8.97 35.82 13.01
CA GLU A 4 7.60 35.66 13.49
C GLU A 4 7.54 34.45 14.44
N SER A 5 7.89 34.74 15.70
CA SER A 5 7.24 34.23 16.90
C SER A 5 6.94 32.73 16.93
N PHE A 6 7.85 31.98 17.57
CA PHE A 6 7.58 30.72 18.29
C PHE A 6 6.60 30.93 19.48
N GLN A 7 5.56 31.74 19.32
CA GLN A 7 4.41 31.75 20.20
C GLN A 7 3.48 30.65 19.72
N GLU A 8 3.46 29.52 20.44
CA GLU A 8 2.37 28.56 20.35
C GLU A 8 1.06 29.32 20.61
N ARG A 9 0.35 29.68 19.53
CA ARG A 9 -0.95 30.32 19.62
C ARG A 9 -1.90 29.29 20.26
N THR A 10 -2.21 29.48 21.54
CA THR A 10 -3.12 28.64 22.33
C THR A 10 -4.60 28.81 21.93
N GLU A 11 -4.90 29.79 21.08
CA GLU A 11 -6.25 30.00 20.54
C GLU A 11 -6.57 29.07 19.37
N LYS A 12 -7.77 28.49 19.41
CA LYS A 12 -8.28 27.66 18.31
C LYS A 12 -8.34 28.49 17.03
N ALA A 13 -7.76 27.96 15.94
CA ALA A 13 -7.86 28.58 14.63
C ALA A 13 -9.33 28.87 14.25
N THR A 14 -9.59 30.09 13.77
CA THR A 14 -10.92 30.50 13.30
C THR A 14 -11.36 29.65 12.11
N PRO A 15 -12.68 29.50 11.85
CA PRO A 15 -13.19 28.66 10.77
C PRO A 15 -12.57 28.97 9.40
N ARG A 16 -12.41 30.27 9.08
CA ARG A 16 -11.75 30.75 7.85
C ARG A 16 -10.31 30.30 7.73
N LYS A 17 -9.50 30.42 8.80
CA LYS A 17 -8.09 29.97 8.79
C LYS A 17 -7.95 28.48 8.58
N ARG A 18 -8.87 27.66 9.13
CA ARG A 18 -8.88 26.19 8.91
C ARG A 18 -9.22 25.83 7.47
N GLU A 19 -10.16 26.54 6.86
CA GLU A 19 -10.55 26.32 5.46
C GLU A 19 -9.42 26.71 4.50
N GLU A 20 -8.73 27.81 4.76
CA GLU A 20 -7.55 28.23 4.00
C GLU A 20 -6.37 27.25 4.13
N ALA A 21 -6.07 26.79 5.35
CA ALA A 21 -5.06 25.76 5.58
C ALA A 21 -5.37 24.47 4.80
N ARG A 22 -6.64 24.05 4.83
CA ARG A 22 -7.10 22.90 4.03
C ARG A 22 -6.96 23.13 2.52
N LYS A 23 -7.28 24.32 2.00
CA LYS A 23 -7.09 24.65 0.57
C LYS A 23 -5.63 24.59 0.14
N ARG A 24 -4.70 24.92 1.05
CA ARG A 24 -3.25 24.80 0.86
C ARG A 24 -2.70 23.39 1.08
N GLY A 25 -3.55 22.42 1.46
CA GLY A 25 -3.13 21.05 1.72
C GLY A 25 -2.57 20.81 3.13
N ASP A 26 -2.53 21.85 3.95
CA ASP A 26 -1.97 21.85 5.31
C ASP A 26 -3.00 21.30 6.31
N VAL A 27 -3.15 19.98 6.28
CA VAL A 27 -4.07 19.22 7.13
C VAL A 27 -3.25 18.41 8.13
N ALA A 28 -3.56 18.57 9.42
CA ALA A 28 -2.94 17.78 10.47
C ALA A 28 -3.19 16.29 10.23
N ARG A 29 -2.11 15.52 10.11
CA ARG A 29 -2.11 14.06 10.00
C ARG A 29 -1.17 13.50 11.06
N SER A 30 -1.50 12.34 11.64
CA SER A 30 -0.59 11.63 12.54
C SER A 30 0.16 10.56 11.74
N PRO A 31 1.49 10.70 11.56
CA PRO A 31 2.31 9.66 10.94
C PRO A 31 2.17 8.31 11.65
N GLU A 32 1.97 8.33 12.97
CA GLU A 32 1.87 7.16 13.83
C GLU A 32 0.57 6.40 13.56
N VAL A 33 -0.56 7.11 13.41
CA VAL A 33 -1.85 6.49 13.07
C VAL A 33 -1.75 5.79 11.72
N ASN A 34 -1.15 6.42 10.72
CA ASN A 34 -1.02 5.81 9.40
C ASN A 34 -0.17 4.53 9.46
N SER A 35 0.94 4.56 10.19
CA SER A 35 1.83 3.41 10.39
C SER A 35 1.12 2.26 11.14
N ALA A 36 0.35 2.59 12.18
CA ALA A 36 -0.43 1.61 12.94
C ALA A 36 -1.51 0.93 12.09
N VAL A 37 -2.25 1.70 11.26
CA VAL A 37 -3.26 1.12 10.36
C VAL A 37 -2.61 0.21 9.33
N VAL A 38 -1.50 0.62 8.71
CA VAL A 38 -0.78 -0.23 7.75
C VAL A 38 -0.34 -1.54 8.38
N LEU A 39 0.16 -1.52 9.62
CA LEU A 39 0.56 -2.73 10.35
C LEU A 39 -0.63 -3.66 10.60
N ILE A 40 -1.75 -3.12 11.10
CA ILE A 40 -2.98 -3.89 11.34
C ILE A 40 -3.49 -4.49 10.04
N MET A 41 -3.57 -3.70 8.97
CA MET A 41 -4.02 -4.16 7.66
C MET A 41 -3.10 -5.24 7.09
N SER A 42 -1.79 -5.16 7.34
CA SER A 42 -0.84 -6.20 6.95
C SER A 42 -1.10 -7.51 7.70
N MET A 43 -1.35 -7.45 9.01
CA MET A 43 -1.70 -8.63 9.80
C MET A 43 -3.02 -9.26 9.34
N VAL A 44 -4.04 -8.44 9.08
CA VAL A 44 -5.33 -8.90 8.55
C VAL A 44 -5.13 -9.56 7.18
N ALA A 45 -4.43 -8.90 6.26
CA ALA A 45 -4.15 -9.47 4.94
C ALA A 45 -3.43 -10.83 5.05
N LEU A 46 -2.39 -10.93 5.89
CA LEU A 46 -1.71 -12.19 6.11
C LEU A 46 -2.64 -13.26 6.70
N ASN A 47 -3.49 -12.92 7.66
CA ASN A 47 -4.40 -13.89 8.28
C ASN A 47 -5.39 -14.50 7.26
N PHE A 48 -6.01 -13.66 6.43
CA PHE A 48 -6.99 -14.12 5.43
C PHE A 48 -6.34 -14.77 4.20
N PHE A 49 -5.17 -14.29 3.78
CA PHE A 49 -4.54 -14.74 2.54
C PHE A 49 -3.42 -15.77 2.74
N ALA A 50 -2.95 -16.04 3.96
CA ALA A 50 -1.89 -17.03 4.20
C ALA A 50 -2.22 -18.40 3.61
N LYS A 51 -3.43 -18.92 3.89
CA LYS A 51 -3.84 -20.23 3.39
C LYS A 51 -3.88 -20.32 1.86
N PRO A 52 -4.64 -19.47 1.13
CA PRO A 52 -4.66 -19.54 -0.33
C PRO A 52 -3.30 -19.25 -0.98
N LEU A 53 -2.45 -18.45 -0.33
CA LEU A 53 -1.08 -18.22 -0.78
C LEU A 53 -0.23 -19.49 -0.69
N LEU A 54 -0.31 -20.19 0.43
CA LEU A 54 0.38 -21.47 0.65
C LEU A 54 -0.13 -22.53 -0.32
N GLU A 55 -1.44 -22.63 -0.53
CA GLU A 55 -2.03 -23.57 -1.50
C GLU A 55 -1.52 -23.32 -2.93
N LYS A 56 -1.40 -22.05 -3.35
CA LYS A 56 -0.81 -21.69 -4.65
C LYS A 56 0.66 -22.10 -4.75
N LEU A 57 1.45 -21.87 -3.70
CA LEU A 57 2.86 -22.23 -3.65
C LEU A 57 3.05 -23.74 -3.66
N GLU A 58 2.27 -24.47 -2.88
CA GLU A 58 2.27 -25.93 -2.84
C GLU A 58 1.88 -26.51 -4.20
N GLY A 59 0.85 -25.96 -4.85
CA GLY A 59 0.43 -26.37 -6.19
C GLY A 59 1.52 -26.17 -7.23
N LEU A 60 2.18 -25.01 -7.25
CA LEU A 60 3.30 -24.73 -8.15
C LEU A 60 4.47 -25.70 -7.89
N THR A 61 4.82 -25.86 -6.62
CA THR A 61 5.93 -26.73 -6.20
C THR A 61 5.67 -28.17 -6.63
N SER A 62 4.49 -28.69 -6.31
CA SER A 62 4.06 -30.04 -6.68
C SER A 62 4.04 -30.24 -8.20
N TYR A 63 3.54 -29.25 -8.95
CA TYR A 63 3.54 -29.27 -10.41
C TYR A 63 4.95 -29.40 -10.98
N VAL A 64 5.89 -28.58 -10.50
CA VAL A 64 7.29 -28.59 -10.96
C VAL A 64 7.95 -29.93 -10.63
N PHE A 65 7.79 -30.44 -9.40
CA PHE A 65 8.39 -31.72 -9.00
C PHE A 65 7.82 -32.92 -9.75
N MET A 66 6.50 -32.94 -10.03
CA MET A 66 5.89 -34.03 -10.80
C MET A 66 6.29 -34.03 -12.28
N HIS A 67 6.55 -32.85 -12.86
CA HIS A 67 6.83 -32.70 -14.29
C HIS A 67 8.30 -32.46 -14.59
N LEU A 68 9.20 -32.69 -13.63
CA LEU A 68 10.62 -32.36 -13.73
C LEU A 68 11.31 -33.03 -14.92
N SER A 69 10.87 -34.23 -15.31
CA SER A 69 11.36 -34.97 -16.48
C SER A 69 10.73 -34.56 -17.81
N THR A 70 9.58 -33.89 -17.79
CA THR A 70 8.81 -33.50 -18.98
C THR A 70 8.91 -32.01 -19.30
N ILE A 71 9.29 -31.19 -18.32
CA ILE A 71 9.56 -29.76 -18.52
C ILE A 71 10.82 -29.63 -19.38
N SER A 72 10.63 -29.31 -20.66
CA SER A 72 11.71 -28.90 -21.54
C SER A 72 11.94 -27.40 -21.39
N ILE A 73 13.20 -26.97 -21.33
CA ILE A 73 13.56 -25.55 -21.35
C ILE A 73 14.26 -25.30 -22.69
N THR A 74 13.60 -24.54 -23.56
CA THR A 74 14.06 -24.23 -24.92
C THR A 74 14.04 -22.72 -25.14
N GLN A 75 14.81 -22.21 -26.10
CA GLN A 75 14.82 -20.77 -26.40
C GLN A 75 13.42 -20.23 -26.75
N GLU A 76 12.55 -21.07 -27.33
CA GLU A 76 11.19 -20.69 -27.72
C GLU A 76 10.24 -20.57 -26.53
N ASN A 77 10.41 -21.37 -25.47
CA ASN A 77 9.47 -21.41 -24.34
C ASN A 77 9.88 -20.55 -23.13
N ILE A 78 11.15 -20.12 -23.05
CA ILE A 78 11.66 -19.23 -21.99
C ILE A 78 10.82 -17.95 -21.83
N PRO A 79 10.44 -17.21 -22.88
CA PRO A 79 9.65 -15.99 -22.71
C PRO A 79 8.28 -16.27 -22.07
N SER A 80 7.59 -17.31 -22.53
CA SER A 80 6.29 -17.72 -21.99
C SER A 80 6.41 -18.18 -20.54
N MET A 81 7.40 -19.01 -20.21
CA MET A 81 7.66 -19.44 -18.83
C MET A 81 7.97 -18.26 -17.91
N THR A 82 8.72 -17.28 -18.40
CA THR A 82 9.05 -16.07 -17.63
C THR A 82 7.80 -15.23 -17.36
N ILE A 83 6.96 -14.99 -18.37
CA ILE A 83 5.71 -14.24 -18.21
C ILE A 83 4.76 -14.96 -17.23
N ASN A 84 4.63 -16.28 -17.34
CA ASN A 84 3.82 -17.07 -16.41
C ASN A 84 4.38 -17.02 -14.98
N GLY A 85 5.69 -17.10 -14.81
CA GLY A 85 6.35 -16.95 -13.50
C GLY A 85 6.13 -15.57 -12.89
N LEU A 86 6.29 -14.50 -13.67
CA LEU A 86 5.99 -13.14 -13.24
C LEU A 86 4.51 -12.97 -12.90
N GLY A 87 3.61 -13.52 -13.71
CA GLY A 87 2.17 -13.51 -13.46
C GLY A 87 1.81 -14.23 -12.16
N PHE A 88 2.44 -15.37 -11.89
CA PHE A 88 2.27 -16.10 -10.63
C PHE A 88 2.72 -15.23 -9.44
N ILE A 89 3.94 -14.68 -9.48
CA ILE A 89 4.48 -13.79 -8.45
C ILE A 89 3.56 -12.57 -8.24
N ALA A 90 3.12 -11.93 -9.33
CA ALA A 90 2.21 -10.80 -9.27
C ALA A 90 0.86 -11.18 -8.64
N SER A 91 0.33 -12.38 -8.90
CA SER A 91 -0.92 -12.83 -8.28
C SER A 91 -0.78 -13.10 -6.77
N VAL A 92 0.39 -13.57 -6.35
CA VAL A 92 0.74 -13.94 -4.96
C VAL A 92 1.00 -12.68 -4.14
N ILE A 93 1.89 -11.81 -4.62
CA ILE A 93 2.32 -10.59 -3.92
C ILE A 93 1.32 -9.45 -4.14
N GLY A 94 0.81 -9.31 -5.35
CA GLY A 94 -0.03 -8.17 -5.74
C GLY A 94 -1.31 -8.08 -4.93
N LEU A 95 -1.92 -9.21 -4.55
CA LEU A 95 -3.13 -9.20 -3.72
C LEU A 95 -2.86 -8.67 -2.31
N VAL A 96 -1.75 -9.08 -1.70
CA VAL A 96 -1.34 -8.60 -0.36
C VAL A 96 -0.99 -7.12 -0.41
N VAL A 97 -0.19 -6.71 -1.41
CA VAL A 97 0.19 -5.31 -1.60
C VAL A 97 -1.03 -4.43 -1.84
N LEU A 98 -2.00 -4.88 -2.65
CA LEU A 98 -3.23 -4.14 -2.94
C LEU A 98 -4.04 -3.89 -1.66
N MET A 99 -4.18 -4.91 -0.80
CA MET A 99 -4.90 -4.76 0.48
C MET A 99 -4.22 -3.77 1.43
N ILE A 100 -2.89 -3.85 1.55
CA ILE A 100 -2.11 -2.92 2.37
C ILE A 100 -2.22 -1.49 1.81
N MET A 101 -2.16 -1.34 0.48
CA MET A 101 -2.29 -0.07 -0.20
C MET A 101 -3.67 0.57 0.04
N ILE A 102 -4.76 -0.21 -0.10
CA ILE A 102 -6.11 0.24 0.22
C ILE A 102 -6.20 0.69 1.69
N GLY A 103 -5.60 -0.07 2.61
CA GLY A 103 -5.53 0.27 4.02
C GLY A 103 -4.81 1.59 4.29
N GLY A 104 -3.62 1.80 3.71
CA GLY A 104 -2.83 3.01 3.88
C GLY A 104 -3.47 4.25 3.24
N ILE A 105 -4.05 4.10 2.04
CA ILE A 105 -4.82 5.17 1.39
C ILE A 105 -6.06 5.49 2.22
N GLY A 106 -6.81 4.48 2.66
CA GLY A 106 -7.98 4.63 3.51
C GLY A 106 -7.67 5.35 4.82
N ALA A 107 -6.57 4.99 5.48
CA ALA A 107 -6.10 5.66 6.69
C ALA A 107 -5.78 7.15 6.46
N ASN A 108 -5.17 7.49 5.33
CA ASN A 108 -4.92 8.88 4.94
C ASN A 108 -6.22 9.65 4.70
N VAL A 109 -7.17 9.02 3.99
CA VAL A 109 -8.47 9.62 3.67
C VAL A 109 -9.31 9.82 4.94
N VAL A 110 -9.31 8.87 5.88
CA VAL A 110 -10.07 9.00 7.14
C VAL A 110 -9.49 10.11 8.03
N GLN A 111 -8.17 10.31 8.04
CA GLN A 111 -7.53 11.34 8.88
C GLN A 111 -7.74 12.77 8.36
N GLY A 112 -7.57 13.01 7.06
CA GLY A 112 -7.60 14.38 6.49
C GLY A 112 -8.75 14.66 5.51
N GLY A 113 -9.50 13.64 5.12
CA GLY A 113 -10.35 13.68 3.93
C GLY A 113 -9.53 13.73 2.64
N LEU A 114 -10.22 13.71 1.50
CA LEU A 114 -9.60 14.01 0.21
C LEU A 114 -9.40 15.53 0.11
N VAL A 115 -8.14 15.96 0.09
CA VAL A 115 -7.76 17.36 -0.03
C VAL A 115 -6.87 17.53 -1.24
N PHE A 116 -7.39 18.23 -2.25
CA PHE A 116 -6.68 18.57 -3.46
C PHE A 116 -6.20 20.02 -3.33
N ALA A 117 -4.90 20.19 -3.17
CA ALA A 117 -4.24 21.49 -3.17
C ALA A 117 -3.41 21.61 -4.45
N GLY A 118 -3.67 22.66 -5.24
CA GLY A 118 -2.92 22.94 -6.47
C GLY A 118 -1.64 23.76 -6.24
N GLU A 119 -1.46 24.25 -5.02
CA GLU A 119 -0.26 24.97 -4.59
C GLU A 119 0.68 23.98 -3.89
N PRO A 120 1.98 23.94 -4.26
CA PRO A 120 2.95 23.02 -3.67
C PRO A 120 3.18 23.32 -2.19
N LEU A 121 3.34 22.25 -1.40
CA LEU A 121 3.63 22.26 0.05
C LEU A 121 4.99 22.90 0.36
#